data_AF-A0A1Q8JXI4-F1
#
_entry.id   AF-A0A1Q8JXI4-F1
#
_cell.length_a   1.000
_cell.length_b   1.000
_cell.length_c   1.000
_cell.angle_alpha   90.00
_cell.angle_beta   90.00
_cell.angle_gamma   90.00
#
_symmetry.space_group_name_H-M   'P 1'
#
loop_
_entity.id
_entity.type
_entity.pdbx_description
1 polymer ?
#
loop_
_entity_poly.entity_id
_entity_poly.type
_entity_poly.pdbx_seq_one_letter_code
_entity_poly.pdbx_strand_id
1 'polypeptide(L)'
;MGARAEQVSQLHAEMAERVIDAVRAVEDPAARHRLIGEVLAENSGFVAELAGLIRESVRAMKDEHGLSYGQIATELGLSRSRAQQLYNGT
;
A
#
# COMPACT_ATOMS: atom_id res chain seq x y z
N MET A 1 13.34 -10.92 6.73
CA MET A 1 12.45 -10.81 5.55
C MET A 1 13.04 -11.68 4.45
N GLY A 2 12.25 -12.55 3.82
CA GLY A 2 12.79 -13.57 2.91
C GLY A 2 13.07 -13.03 1.51
N ALA A 3 14.11 -13.55 0.84
CA ALA A 3 14.58 -13.14 -0.48
C ALA A 3 13.47 -13.05 -1.57
N ARG A 4 12.38 -13.80 -1.42
CA ARG A 4 11.22 -13.76 -2.31
C ARG A 4 10.41 -12.46 -2.20
N ALA A 5 10.28 -11.88 -1.00
CA ALA A 5 9.57 -10.62 -0.79
C ALA A 5 10.35 -9.44 -1.39
N GLU A 6 11.67 -9.46 -1.28
CA GLU A 6 12.55 -8.46 -1.87
C GLU A 6 12.51 -8.50 -3.40
N GLN A 7 12.53 -9.69 -4.00
CA GLN A 7 12.44 -9.84 -5.46
C GLN A 7 11.10 -9.39 -6.03
N VAL A 8 9.99 -9.70 -5.35
CA VAL A 8 8.65 -9.21 -5.74
C VAL A 8 8.58 -7.69 -5.63
N SER A 9 9.13 -7.12 -4.55
CA SER A 9 9.18 -5.67 -4.34
C SER A 9 9.93 -4.94 -5.47
N GLN A 10 11.08 -5.45 -5.89
CA GLN A 10 11.88 -4.88 -6.98
C GLN A 10 11.14 -4.91 -8.32
N LEU A 11 10.55 -6.05 -8.69
CA LEU A 11 9.81 -6.18 -9.94
C LEU A 11 8.61 -5.21 -9.99
N HIS A 12 7.90 -5.04 -8.88
CA HIS A 12 6.80 -4.08 -8.78
C HIS A 12 7.29 -2.63 -8.90
N ALA A 13 8.42 -2.29 -8.29
CA ALA A 13 8.99 -0.95 -8.38
C ALA A 13 9.36 -0.58 -9.83
N GLU A 14 10.02 -1.48 -10.56
CA GLU A 14 10.36 -1.28 -11.97
C GLU A 14 9.12 -1.11 -12.85
N MET A 15 8.06 -1.89 -12.58
CA MET A 15 6.80 -1.76 -13.32
C MET A 15 6.13 -0.42 -13.05
N ALA A 16 6.07 0.02 -11.79
CA ALA A 16 5.48 1.28 -11.40
C ALA A 16 6.21 2.47 -12.03
N GLU A 17 7.55 2.44 -12.07
CA GLU A 17 8.37 3.47 -12.71
C GLU A 17 8.06 3.58 -14.21
N ARG A 18 7.99 2.45 -14.92
CA ARG A 18 7.62 2.43 -16.35
C ARG A 18 6.23 3.01 -16.62
N VAL A 19 5.26 2.72 -15.75
CA VAL A 19 3.89 3.28 -15.87
C VAL A 19 3.92 4.79 -15.69
N ILE A 20 4.66 5.29 -14.68
CA ILE A 20 4.79 6.73 -14.43
C ILE A 20 5.46 7.43 -15.62
N ASP A 21 6.51 6.84 -16.19
CA ASP A 21 7.21 7.40 -17.35
C ASP A 21 6.33 7.42 -18.60
N ALA A 22 5.55 6.36 -18.83
CA ALA A 22 4.57 6.31 -19.92
C ALA A 22 3.51 7.42 -19.78
N VAL A 23 3.00 7.64 -18.56
CA VAL A 23 2.06 8.73 -18.26
C VAL A 23 2.71 10.10 -18.50
N ARG A 24 3.96 10.30 -18.07
CA ARG A 24 4.69 11.56 -18.26
C ARG A 24 4.99 11.87 -19.73
N ALA A 25 5.20 10.84 -20.55
CA ALA A 25 5.46 10.98 -21.98
C ALA A 25 4.24 11.46 -22.79
N VAL A 26 3.03 11.42 -22.22
CA VAL A 26 1.83 11.95 -22.88
C VAL A 26 1.85 13.48 -22.87
N GLU A 27 2.04 14.09 -24.03
CA GLU A 27 2.17 15.55 -24.17
C GLU A 27 0.87 16.30 -23.88
N ASP A 28 -0.26 15.86 -24.45
CA ASP A 28 -1.58 16.48 -24.23
C ASP A 28 -2.01 16.34 -22.76
N PRO A 29 -2.19 17.47 -22.03
CA PRO A 29 -2.60 17.44 -20.63
C PRO A 29 -3.94 16.72 -20.41
N ALA A 30 -4.88 16.82 -21.35
CA ALA A 30 -6.19 16.20 -21.20
C ALA A 30 -6.11 14.68 -21.37
N ALA A 31 -5.36 14.19 -22.37
CA ALA A 31 -5.06 12.78 -22.54
C ALA A 31 -4.30 12.20 -21.35
N ARG A 32 -3.28 12.91 -20.84
CA ARG A 32 -2.52 12.50 -19.66
C ARG A 32 -3.41 12.35 -18.43
N HIS A 33 -4.34 13.29 -18.20
CA HIS A 33 -5.27 13.22 -17.08
C HIS A 33 -6.21 12.00 -17.17
N ARG A 34 -6.75 11.71 -18.36
CA ARG A 34 -7.60 10.51 -18.55
C ARG A 34 -6.84 9.22 -18.28
N LEU A 35 -5.62 9.11 -18.80
CA LEU A 35 -4.77 7.95 -18.57
C LEU A 35 -4.44 7.77 -17.07
N ILE A 36 -4.17 8.86 -16.34
CA ILE A 36 -4.02 8.79 -14.88
C ILE A 36 -5.27 8.21 -14.23
N GLY A 37 -6.46 8.68 -14.64
CA GLY A 37 -7.74 8.17 -14.14
C GLY A 37 -7.93 6.68 -14.38
N GLU A 38 -7.61 6.20 -15.59
CA GLU A 38 -7.68 4.78 -15.97
C GLU A 38 -6.73 3.93 -15.10
N VAL A 39 -5.46 4.32 -15.00
CA VAL A 39 -4.46 3.64 -14.16
C VAL A 39 -4.93 3.57 -12.70
N LEU A 40 -5.43 4.67 -12.15
CA LEU A 40 -5.95 4.69 -10.78
C LEU A 40 -7.16 3.78 -10.61
N ALA A 41 -8.08 3.75 -11.59
CA ALA A 41 -9.27 2.91 -11.54
C ALA A 41 -8.91 1.42 -11.60
N GLU A 42 -8.04 1.02 -12.53
CA GLU A 42 -7.60 -0.39 -12.68
C GLU A 42 -6.89 -0.91 -11.42
N ASN A 43 -6.16 -0.04 -10.74
CA ASN A 43 -5.41 -0.40 -9.53
C ASN A 43 -6.21 -0.21 -8.24
N SER A 44 -7.41 0.40 -8.29
CA SER A 44 -8.20 0.71 -7.09
C SER A 44 -8.58 -0.53 -6.28
N GLY A 45 -8.94 -1.63 -6.95
CA GLY A 45 -9.23 -2.91 -6.30
C GLY A 45 -7.99 -3.50 -5.61
N PHE A 46 -6.84 -3.44 -6.27
CA PHE A 46 -5.57 -3.91 -5.72
C PHE A 46 -5.15 -3.11 -4.48
N VAL A 47 -5.28 -1.77 -4.51
CA VAL A 47 -5.01 -0.91 -3.34
C VAL A 47 -5.95 -1.25 -2.18
N ALA A 48 -7.23 -1.50 -2.45
CA ALA A 48 -8.20 -1.88 -1.43
C ALA A 48 -7.87 -3.23 -0.78
N GLU A 49 -7.42 -4.21 -1.57
CA GLU A 49 -6.99 -5.52 -1.11
C GLU A 49 -5.74 -5.43 -0.21
N LEU A 50 -4.71 -4.69 -0.63
CA LEU A 50 -3.52 -4.44 0.19
C LEU A 50 -3.86 -3.73 1.51
N ALA A 51 -4.77 -2.75 1.46
CA ALA A 51 -5.26 -2.10 2.68
C ALA A 51 -6.00 -3.10 3.61
N GLY A 52 -6.68 -4.10 3.05
CA GLY A 52 -7.21 -5.25 3.79
C GLY A 52 -6.13 -6.01 4.55
N LEU A 53 -5.09 -6.45 3.83
CA LEU A 53 -3.97 -7.22 4.40
C LEU A 53 -3.22 -6.46 5.51
N ILE A 54 -3.07 -5.14 5.38
CA ILE A 54 -2.48 -4.30 6.44
C ILE A 54 -3.32 -4.37 7.72
N ARG A 55 -4.65 -4.29 7.61
CA ARG A 55 -5.56 -4.35 8.77
C ARG A 55 -5.57 -5.73 9.41
N GLU A 56 -5.57 -6.79 8.60
CA GLU A 56 -5.42 -8.17 9.07
C GLU A 56 -4.13 -8.35 9.86
N SER A 57 -3.01 -7.84 9.34
CA SER A 57 -1.71 -7.89 10.02
C SER A 57 -1.74 -7.18 11.38
N VAL A 58 -2.35 -6.00 11.46
CA VAL A 58 -2.51 -5.25 12.72
C VAL A 58 -3.41 -6.00 13.72
N ARG A 59 -4.48 -6.65 13.24
CA ARG A 59 -5.35 -7.48 14.09
C ARG A 59 -4.62 -8.69 14.65
N ALA A 60 -3.88 -9.42 13.82
CA ALA A 60 -3.06 -10.54 14.29
C ALA A 60 -2.05 -10.09 15.36
N MET A 61 -1.35 -8.96 15.15
CA MET A 61 -0.46 -8.37 16.15
C MET A 61 -1.17 -8.05 17.48
N LYS A 62 -2.40 -7.54 17.43
CA LYS A 62 -3.18 -7.14 18.60
C LYS A 62 -3.77 -8.32 19.37
N ASP A 63 -4.37 -9.25 18.64
CA ASP A 63 -5.28 -10.28 19.17
C ASP A 63 -4.56 -11.61 19.38
N GLU A 64 -3.67 -11.99 18.46
CA GLU A 64 -2.93 -13.25 18.53
C GLU A 64 -1.61 -13.09 19.28
N HIS A 65 -0.88 -11.99 19.03
CA HIS A 65 0.40 -11.71 19.67
C HIS A 65 0.27 -10.83 20.93
N GLY A 66 -0.94 -10.36 21.26
CA GLY A 66 -1.21 -9.61 22.48
C GLY A 66 -0.56 -8.24 22.57
N LEU A 67 -0.05 -7.68 21.47
CA LEU A 67 0.66 -6.40 21.49
C LEU A 67 -0.27 -5.24 21.83
N SER A 68 0.28 -4.23 22.50
CA SER A 68 -0.39 -2.93 22.68
C SER A 68 -0.29 -2.08 21.41
N TYR A 69 -1.20 -1.12 21.22
CA TYR A 69 -1.12 -0.18 20.09
C TYR A 69 0.19 0.63 20.07
N GLY A 70 0.82 0.85 21.23
CA GLY A 70 2.12 1.51 21.31
C GLY A 70 3.24 0.65 20.73
N GLN A 71 3.25 -0.65 21.03
CA GLN A 71 4.23 -1.59 20.48
C GLN A 71 4.04 -1.79 18.98
N ILE A 72 2.79 -1.95 18.53
CA ILE A 72 2.46 -2.04 17.10
C ILE A 72 2.92 -0.79 16.35
N ALA A 73 2.67 0.39 16.93
CA ALA A 73 3.09 1.66 16.37
C ALA A 73 4.62 1.76 16.21
N THR A 74 5.38 1.37 17.23
CA THR A 74 6.84 1.34 17.17
C THR A 74 7.35 0.37 16.11
N GLU A 75 6.81 -0.86 16.07
CA GLU A 75 7.23 -1.90 15.12
C GLU A 75 6.99 -1.48 13.66
N LEU A 76 5.86 -0.85 13.39
CA LEU A 76 5.44 -0.47 12.06
C LEU A 76 5.85 0.97 11.67
N GLY A 77 6.57 1.70 12.55
CA GLY A 77 7.01 3.07 12.29
C GLY A 77 5.85 4.07 12.09
N LEU A 78 4.74 3.89 12.80
CA LEU A 78 3.52 4.70 12.67
C LEU A 78 3.04 5.23 14.02
N SER A 79 2.07 6.14 14.01
CA SER A 79 1.53 6.69 15.25
C SER A 79 0.64 5.66 15.96
N ARG A 80 0.55 5.76 17.30
CA ARG A 80 -0.41 4.95 18.09
C ARG A 80 -1.84 5.09 17.59
N SER A 81 -2.25 6.30 17.22
CA SER A 81 -3.57 6.58 16.66
C SER A 81 -3.79 5.82 15.35
N ARG A 82 -2.78 5.80 14.47
CA ARG A 82 -2.86 5.07 13.20
C ARG A 82 -2.96 3.56 13.40
N ALA A 83 -2.21 2.99 14.34
CA ALA A 83 -2.34 1.58 14.70
C ALA A 83 -3.76 1.22 15.18
N GLN A 84 -4.36 2.09 16.01
CA GLN A 84 -5.73 1.89 16.48
C GLN A 84 -6.78 2.01 15.36
N GLN A 85 -6.62 2.98 14.46
CA GLN A 85 -7.47 3.15 13.27
C GLN A 85 -7.46 1.92 12.36
N LEU A 86 -6.26 1.39 12.06
CA LEU A 86 -6.09 0.19 11.25
C LEU A 86 -6.77 -1.02 11.88
N TYR A 87 -6.69 -1.17 13.21
CA TYR A 87 -7.41 -2.22 13.92
C TYR A 87 -8.94 -2.08 13.78
N ASN A 88 -9.45 -0.86 14.01
CA ASN A 88 -10.88 -0.52 13.95
C ASN A 88 -11.46 -0.55 12.52
N GLY A 89 -10.61 -0.50 11.49
CA GLY A 89 -11.03 -0.48 10.09
C GLY A 89 -11.48 0.89 9.56
N THR A 90 -11.12 1.97 10.25
CA THR A 90 -11.43 3.38 9.91
C THR A 90 -10.19 4.13 9.47
#